data_AF-F9WHP0-F1
#
_entry.id   AF-F9WHP0-F1
#
_cell.length_a   1.000
_cell.length_b   1.000
_cell.length_c   1.000
_cell.angle_alpha   90.00
_cell.angle_beta   90.00
_cell.angle_gamma   90.00
#
_symmetry.space_group_name_H-M   'P 1'
#
loop_
_entity.id
_entity.type
_entity.pdbx_description
1 polymer ?
#
loop_
_entity_poly.entity_id
_entity_poly.type
_entity_poly.pdbx_seq_one_letter_code
_entity_poly.pdbx_strand_id
1 'polypeptide(L)'
;MQHHRHSGVNEVGRILPCMCGRATLDARRLLLLVSEDIERNPGPMICGAQWNAGGLSRAKLIALERKLHEDIVLFCLLQETHLASAECAALKISGFQHVGQARTPHGGGVSLLVRDGVGWKWAH
;
A
#
# COMPACT_ATOMS: atom_id res chain seq x y z
N MET A 1 -43.08 -9.21 49.53
CA MET A 1 -43.05 -9.98 48.27
C MET A 1 -43.59 -9.06 47.17
N GLN A 2 -42.71 -8.59 46.26
CA GLN A 2 -42.70 -8.94 44.81
C GLN A 2 -43.91 -8.36 44.02
N HIS A 3 -43.83 -7.71 42.85
CA HIS A 3 -42.79 -7.38 41.86
C HIS A 3 -43.36 -6.34 40.84
N HIS A 4 -42.49 -5.47 40.27
CA HIS A 4 -42.42 -5.00 38.85
C HIS A 4 -43.63 -4.31 38.14
N ARG A 5 -43.52 -3.39 37.15
CA ARG A 5 -42.44 -2.62 36.46
C ARG A 5 -43.09 -1.64 35.44
N HIS A 6 -42.42 -0.49 35.20
CA HIS A 6 -42.32 0.36 33.98
C HIS A 6 -43.61 0.86 33.29
N SER A 7 -43.69 1.90 32.46
CA SER A 7 -42.82 2.72 31.61
C SER A 7 -43.69 3.95 31.21
N GLY A 8 -43.26 5.13 30.76
CA GLY A 8 -42.00 5.58 30.18
C GLY A 8 -42.13 7.08 29.92
N VAL A 9 -41.03 7.82 30.15
CA VAL A 9 -40.95 9.25 29.88
C VAL A 9 -40.24 9.42 28.54
N ASN A 10 -41.00 9.82 27.53
CA ASN A 10 -40.49 10.41 26.31
C ASN A 10 -40.00 11.82 26.63
N GLU A 11 -38.69 12.02 26.81
CA GLU A 11 -38.12 13.36 26.68
C GLU A 11 -36.87 13.32 25.83
N VAL A 12 -36.99 14.02 24.70
CA VAL A 12 -35.98 14.32 23.70
C VAL A 12 -34.80 14.99 24.40
N GLY A 13 -33.74 14.21 24.62
CA GLY A 13 -32.52 14.66 25.27
C GLY A 13 -31.80 15.72 24.44
N ARG A 14 -32.01 17.00 24.77
CA ARG A 14 -31.03 18.05 24.47
C ARG A 14 -29.76 17.72 25.26
N ILE A 15 -28.78 17.12 24.60
CA ILE A 15 -27.49 16.77 25.23
C ILE A 15 -26.73 18.07 25.48
N LEU A 16 -26.83 18.57 26.72
CA LEU A 16 -25.91 19.55 27.27
C LEU A 16 -24.53 18.87 27.39
N PRO A 17 -23.42 19.46 26.91
CA PRO A 17 -22.13 18.79 26.95
C PRO A 17 -21.63 18.73 28.40
N CYS A 18 -21.87 17.59 29.06
CA CYS A 18 -21.24 17.22 30.30
C CYS A 18 -19.71 17.30 30.16
N MET A 19 -18.99 17.55 31.25
CA MET A 19 -17.54 17.38 31.33
C MET A 19 -17.09 16.00 30.81
N CYS A 20 -17.97 15.00 30.86
CA CYS A 20 -17.76 13.67 30.31
C CYS A 20 -17.67 13.62 28.77
N GLY A 21 -18.41 14.48 28.06
CA GLY A 21 -18.36 14.59 26.60
C GLY A 21 -17.09 15.28 26.12
N ARG A 22 -16.59 16.25 26.91
CA ARG A 22 -15.32 16.92 26.67
C ARG A 22 -14.14 15.97 26.87
N ALA A 23 -14.13 15.24 27.99
CA ALA A 23 -13.11 14.20 28.25
C ALA A 23 -13.13 13.07 27.20
N THR A 24 -14.30 12.67 26.71
CA THR A 24 -14.42 11.66 25.64
C THR A 24 -13.92 12.20 24.29
N LEU A 25 -14.22 13.46 23.96
CA LEU A 25 -13.70 14.11 22.76
C LEU A 25 -12.19 14.33 22.83
N ASP A 26 -11.66 14.68 24.00
CA ASP A 26 -10.22 14.86 24.24
C ASP A 26 -9.47 13.52 24.20
N ALA A 27 -10.02 12.46 24.79
CA ALA A 27 -9.45 11.11 24.68
C ALA A 27 -9.47 10.61 23.23
N ARG A 28 -10.56 10.85 22.49
CA ARG A 28 -10.66 10.51 21.06
C ARG A 28 -9.67 11.33 20.22
N ARG A 29 -9.48 12.60 20.52
CA ARG A 29 -8.51 13.48 19.85
C ARG A 29 -7.07 13.07 20.17
N LEU A 30 -6.78 12.68 21.40
CA LEU A 30 -5.47 12.15 21.80
C LEU A 30 -5.18 10.80 21.13
N LEU A 31 -6.15 9.89 21.05
CA LEU A 31 -5.99 8.64 20.28
C LEU A 31 -5.69 8.92 18.80
N LEU A 32 -6.39 9.86 18.17
CA LEU A 32 -6.15 10.25 16.77
C LEU A 32 -4.80 10.97 16.57
N LEU A 33 -4.33 11.72 17.56
CA LEU A 33 -3.04 12.42 17.50
C LEU A 33 -1.85 11.52 17.82
N VAL A 34 -2.05 10.47 18.64
CA VAL A 34 -1.01 9.51 19.04
C VAL A 34 -0.90 8.36 18.03
N SER A 35 -1.97 8.06 17.30
CA SER A 35 -1.92 7.09 16.21
C SER A 35 -1.66 7.85 14.90
N GLU A 36 -0.40 7.88 14.45
CA GLU A 36 -0.01 8.39 13.13
C GLU A 36 -0.71 7.66 11.94
N ASP A 37 -1.51 6.64 12.23
CA ASP A 37 -2.28 5.84 11.29
C ASP A 37 -3.55 5.30 11.94
N ILE A 38 -4.70 5.97 11.77
CA ILE A 38 -6.03 5.32 11.86
C ILE A 38 -6.98 5.99 10.87
N GLU A 39 -6.84 5.68 9.58
CA GLU A 39 -8.06 5.44 8.82
C GLU A 39 -8.44 3.97 9.00
N ARG A 40 -9.62 3.72 9.59
CA ARG A 40 -10.10 2.35 9.91
C ARG A 40 -10.22 1.45 8.67
N ASN A 41 -10.20 2.06 7.49
CA ASN A 41 -10.06 1.47 6.17
C ASN A 41 -9.59 2.61 5.24
N PRO A 42 -8.29 2.71 4.88
CA PRO A 42 -7.73 3.81 4.07
C PRO A 42 -8.29 3.92 2.63
N GLY A 43 -9.35 3.17 2.31
CA GLY A 43 -9.80 2.96 0.95
C GLY A 43 -8.80 2.12 0.15
N PRO A 44 -8.92 2.09 -1.19
CA PRO A 44 -7.98 1.39 -2.04
C PRO A 44 -6.55 1.93 -1.86
N MET A 45 -5.67 1.13 -1.27
CA MET A 45 -4.26 1.47 -1.14
C MET A 45 -3.48 1.12 -2.41
N ILE A 46 -2.69 2.07 -2.89
CA ILE A 46 -1.73 1.85 -3.96
C ILE A 46 -0.35 1.70 -3.31
N CYS A 47 0.21 0.48 -3.38
CA CYS A 47 1.56 0.22 -2.90
C CYS A 47 2.55 0.24 -4.07
N GLY A 48 3.43 1.25 -4.10
CA GLY A 48 4.49 1.38 -5.08
C GLY A 48 5.87 1.28 -4.44
N ALA A 49 6.85 0.74 -5.17
CA ALA A 49 8.23 0.66 -4.72
C ALA A 49 9.20 1.25 -5.77
N GLN A 50 10.35 1.72 -5.31
CA GLN A 50 11.47 2.09 -6.17
C GLN A 50 12.76 1.46 -5.65
N TRP A 51 13.55 0.88 -6.54
CA TRP A 51 14.81 0.23 -6.18
C TRP A 51 15.88 0.44 -7.26
N ASN A 52 17.00 1.04 -6.88
CA ASN A 52 18.25 0.94 -7.63
C ASN A 52 18.90 -0.45 -7.47
N ALA A 53 18.81 -1.29 -8.51
CA ALA A 53 19.26 -2.67 -8.45
C ALA A 53 20.79 -2.80 -8.40
N GLY A 54 21.55 -1.85 -8.95
CA GLY A 54 23.00 -1.98 -9.13
C GLY A 54 23.38 -3.29 -9.82
N GLY A 55 22.68 -3.60 -10.92
CA GLY A 55 22.71 -4.87 -11.65
C GLY A 55 21.76 -5.93 -11.08
N LEU A 56 20.96 -6.55 -11.95
CA LEU A 56 20.03 -7.63 -11.62
C LEU A 56 20.64 -9.02 -11.82
N SER A 57 21.40 -9.50 -10.83
CA SER A 57 21.83 -10.90 -10.78
C SER A 57 20.63 -11.84 -10.54
N ARG A 58 20.79 -13.14 -10.86
CA ARG A 58 19.73 -14.13 -10.60
C ARG A 58 19.28 -14.19 -9.14
N ALA A 59 20.21 -14.04 -8.20
CA ALA A 59 19.89 -14.01 -6.77
C ALA A 59 19.07 -12.76 -6.39
N LYS A 60 19.41 -11.59 -6.94
CA LYS A 60 18.64 -10.36 -6.73
C LYS A 60 17.23 -10.45 -7.33
N LEU A 61 17.08 -11.11 -8.49
CA LEU A 61 15.77 -11.35 -9.09
C LEU A 61 14.87 -12.20 -8.18
N ILE A 62 15.38 -13.28 -7.60
CA ILE A 62 14.63 -14.12 -6.65
C ILE A 62 14.23 -13.32 -5.40
N ALA A 63 15.16 -12.55 -4.84
CA ALA A 63 14.90 -11.71 -3.68
C ALA A 63 13.87 -10.61 -3.98
N LEU A 64 13.95 -10.01 -5.17
CA LEU A 64 13.00 -9.01 -5.66
C LEU A 64 11.61 -9.61 -5.79
N GLU A 65 11.46 -10.74 -6.48
CA GLU A 65 10.16 -11.40 -6.67
C GLU A 65 9.50 -11.72 -5.32
N ARG A 66 10.27 -12.30 -4.39
CA ARG A 66 9.77 -12.58 -3.04
C ARG A 66 9.30 -11.30 -2.35
N LYS A 67 10.10 -10.24 -2.37
CA LYS A 67 9.79 -8.97 -1.71
C LYS A 67 8.55 -8.29 -2.31
N LEU A 68 8.40 -8.32 -3.64
CA LEU A 68 7.22 -7.77 -4.32
C LEU A 68 5.92 -8.43 -3.86
N HIS A 69 5.95 -9.75 -3.58
CA HIS A 69 4.81 -10.49 -3.06
C HIS A 69 4.59 -10.27 -1.56
N GLU A 70 5.65 -10.31 -0.75
CA GLU A 70 5.58 -10.06 0.70
C GLU A 70 5.02 -8.66 1.02
N ASP A 71 5.48 -7.63 0.30
CA ASP A 71 5.10 -6.23 0.52
C ASP A 71 3.82 -5.83 -0.24
N ILE A 72 3.15 -6.78 -0.93
CA ILE A 72 1.94 -6.56 -1.74
C ILE A 72 2.10 -5.36 -2.70
N VAL A 73 3.28 -5.26 -3.32
CA VAL A 73 3.60 -4.16 -4.24
C VAL A 73 2.76 -4.28 -5.51
N LEU A 74 2.11 -3.19 -5.91
CA LEU A 74 1.32 -3.09 -7.14
C LEU A 74 2.19 -2.66 -8.32
N PHE A 75 3.19 -1.80 -8.11
CA PHE A 75 4.17 -1.47 -9.15
C PHE A 75 5.55 -1.19 -8.55
N CYS A 76 6.60 -1.52 -9.29
CA CYS A 76 7.98 -1.31 -8.87
C CYS A 76 8.81 -0.68 -9.99
N LEU A 77 9.48 0.42 -9.66
CA LEU A 77 10.44 1.12 -10.52
C LEU A 77 11.86 0.65 -10.21
N LEU A 78 12.47 -0.08 -11.14
CA LEU A 78 13.86 -0.52 -11.05
C LEU A 78 14.77 0.41 -11.84
N GLN A 79 15.87 0.81 -11.22
CA GLN A 79 16.95 1.58 -11.83
C GLN A 79 18.25 0.78 -11.81
N GLU A 80 19.20 1.13 -12.66
CA GLU A 80 20.50 0.44 -12.75
C GLU A 80 20.34 -1.08 -12.89
N THR A 81 19.46 -1.53 -13.79
CA THR A 81 19.18 -2.96 -14.00
C THR A 81 20.37 -3.72 -14.61
N HIS A 82 21.15 -3.02 -15.44
CA HIS A 82 22.34 -3.50 -16.16
C HIS A 82 22.08 -4.72 -17.05
N LEU A 83 20.83 -4.91 -17.48
CA LEU A 83 20.45 -5.97 -18.40
C LEU A 83 20.81 -5.56 -19.84
N ALA A 84 21.25 -6.53 -20.64
CA ALA A 84 21.32 -6.36 -22.09
C ALA A 84 19.91 -6.23 -22.69
N SER A 85 19.77 -5.66 -23.89
CA SER A 85 18.45 -5.45 -24.52
C SER A 85 17.63 -6.74 -24.65
N ALA A 86 18.28 -7.86 -24.99
CA ALA A 86 17.61 -9.16 -25.07
C ALA A 86 17.17 -9.69 -23.69
N GLU A 87 18.02 -9.54 -22.66
CA GLU A 87 17.71 -9.95 -21.29
C GLU A 87 16.60 -9.09 -20.69
N CYS A 88 16.60 -7.80 -21.00
CA CYS A 88 15.56 -6.86 -20.60
C CYS A 88 14.22 -7.25 -21.23
N ALA A 89 14.17 -7.48 -22.55
CA ALA A 89 12.95 -7.92 -23.23
C ALA A 89 12.44 -9.31 -22.77
N ALA A 90 13.34 -10.16 -22.28
CA ALA A 90 13.02 -11.50 -21.79
C ALA A 90 12.76 -11.57 -20.27
N LEU A 91 12.88 -10.45 -19.55
CA LEU A 91 12.69 -10.43 -18.10
C LEU A 91 11.24 -10.79 -17.75
N LYS A 92 11.07 -11.80 -16.89
CA LYS A 92 9.77 -12.25 -16.41
C LYS A 92 9.81 -12.42 -14.90
N ILE A 93 8.76 -11.92 -14.24
CA ILE A 93 8.51 -12.08 -12.81
C ILE A 93 7.06 -12.57 -12.68
N SER A 94 6.84 -13.63 -11.89
CA SER A 94 5.52 -14.25 -11.82
C SER A 94 4.51 -13.30 -11.18
N GLY A 95 3.37 -13.10 -11.84
CA GLY A 95 2.32 -12.18 -11.38
C GLY A 95 2.59 -10.71 -11.68
N PHE A 96 3.59 -10.40 -12.52
CA PHE A 96 3.93 -9.04 -12.93
C PHE A 96 4.13 -8.96 -14.44
N GLN A 97 3.49 -7.98 -15.04
CA GLN A 97 3.80 -7.49 -16.37
C GLN A 97 5.02 -6.53 -16.29
N HIS A 98 5.83 -6.51 -17.34
CA HIS A 98 7.11 -5.81 -17.38
C HIS A 98 7.24 -4.96 -18.64
N VAL A 99 7.81 -3.76 -18.48
CA VAL A 99 8.46 -3.00 -19.56
C VAL A 99 9.80 -2.50 -19.03
N GLY A 100 10.83 -2.64 -19.86
CA GLY A 100 12.16 -2.15 -19.51
C GLY A 100 12.87 -1.54 -20.70
N GLN A 101 13.80 -0.66 -20.38
CA GLN A 101 14.69 -0.03 -21.33
C GLN A 101 16.12 -0.32 -20.89
N ALA A 102 16.79 -1.21 -21.62
CA ALA A 102 18.21 -1.42 -21.48
C ALA A 102 19.00 -0.20 -22.00
N ARG A 103 20.17 0.04 -21.40
CA ARG A 103 21.13 1.06 -21.85
C ARG A 103 22.49 0.42 -22.08
N THR A 104 22.62 -0.30 -23.19
CA THR A 104 23.89 -0.88 -23.64
C THR A 104 24.74 0.16 -24.37
N PRO A 105 26.09 0.05 -24.39
CA PRO A 105 26.97 -0.72 -23.50
C PRO A 105 27.27 -0.03 -22.15
N HIS A 106 26.71 1.14 -21.88
CA HIS A 106 27.20 2.09 -20.87
C HIS A 106 26.87 1.75 -19.41
N GLY A 107 26.27 0.58 -19.14
CA GLY A 107 25.66 0.29 -17.85
C GLY A 107 24.41 1.16 -17.60
N GLY A 108 23.59 0.76 -16.63
CA GLY A 108 22.32 1.43 -16.30
C GLY A 108 21.08 0.68 -16.79
N GLY A 109 20.08 1.42 -17.27
CA GLY A 109 18.80 0.87 -17.72
C GLY A 109 17.76 0.76 -16.62
N VAL A 110 16.49 0.87 -17.01
CA VAL A 110 15.34 0.94 -16.11
C VAL A 110 14.32 -0.15 -16.43
N SER A 111 13.51 -0.54 -15.44
CA SER A 111 12.38 -1.44 -15.65
C SER A 111 11.21 -1.05 -14.75
N LEU A 112 10.02 -1.07 -15.31
CA LEU A 112 8.77 -0.93 -14.60
C LEU A 112 8.10 -2.30 -14.56
N LEU A 113 7.80 -2.75 -13.34
CA LEU A 113 7.02 -3.94 -13.06
C LEU A 113 5.67 -3.50 -12.54
N VAL A 114 4.60 -4.12 -13.01
CA VAL A 114 3.26 -3.85 -12.50
C VAL A 114 2.52 -5.17 -12.34
N ARG A 115 1.87 -5.33 -11.20
CA ARG A 115 1.16 -6.56 -10.83
C ARG A 115 0.04 -6.85 -11.82
N ASP A 116 -0.14 -8.12 -12.17
CA ASP A 116 -1.22 -8.57 -13.03
C ASP A 116 -2.58 -8.22 -12.41
N GLY A 117 -3.54 -7.84 -13.26
CA GLY A 117 -4.90 -7.48 -12.84
C GLY A 117 -5.06 -6.04 -12.33
N VAL A 118 -3.96 -5.31 -12.12
CA VAL A 118 -4.02 -3.84 -12.05
C VAL A 118 -4.41 -3.37 -13.46
N GLY A 119 -5.46 -2.55 -13.61
CA GLY A 119 -6.10 -2.22 -14.89
C GLY A 119 -5.28 -1.36 -15.86
N TRP A 120 -3.96 -1.48 -15.84
CA TRP A 120 -3.04 -0.72 -16.67
C TRP A 120 -2.85 -1.39 -18.04
N LYS A 121 -2.57 -0.58 -19.06
CA LYS A 121 -2.20 -1.03 -20.41
C LYS A 121 -1.02 -0.18 -20.90
N TRP A 122 -0.05 -0.80 -21.57
CA TRP A 122 1.00 -0.03 -22.25
C TRP A 122 0.39 0.72 -23.42
N ALA A 123 0.75 2.00 -23.57
CA ALA A 123 0.53 2.71 -24.82
C ALA A 123 1.58 2.25 -25.84
N HIS A 124 1.13 1.68 -26.95
CA HIS A 124 1.97 1.30 -28.09
C HIS A 124 2.03 2.43 -29.12
#